data_AF-A0A1G4A0I1-F1
#
_entry.id   AF-A0A1G4A0I1-F1
#
_cell.length_a   1.000
_cell.length_b   1.000
_cell.length_c   1.000
_cell.angle_alpha   90.00
_cell.angle_beta   90.00
_cell.angle_gamma   90.00
#
_symmetry.space_group_name_H-M   'P 1'
#
loop_
_entity.id
_entity.type
_entity.pdbx_description
1 polymer ?
#
loop_
_entity_poly.entity_id
_entity_poly.type
_entity_poly.pdbx_seq_one_letter_code
_entity_poly.pdbx_strand_id
1 'polypeptide(L)'
;MFVMEFLNVNPLSNALDSLETAAQLIQRPDAFKWKWVAFAIHHALYSFAINALTGGDFVRVLSHKRSSDDDKDCFWKRGEEVKWWRSRRQPFPKFRGAYRIVWEETNEEPPVSRPSNESSLSLLTNGKLIGFWTAFARILDERWMGGSVISRPVSVSDNEFRDIAWLTAKARNDLQHFVPKHWGIEIAGIVAGTSATVRVIEDLVFGTHTVWFHDAEQKERVRNAIVQLRAGLKSQTERSGIAPQALT
;
A
#
# COMPACT_ATOMS: atom_id res chain seq x y z
N MET A 1 -9.19 25.24 33.60
CA MET A 1 -8.69 23.86 33.45
C MET A 1 -8.14 23.76 32.03
N PHE A 2 -6.81 23.74 31.86
CA PHE A 2 -6.20 23.58 30.53
C PHE A 2 -6.28 22.10 30.16
N VAL A 3 -7.06 21.76 29.13
CA VAL A 3 -7.00 20.43 28.53
C VAL A 3 -5.76 20.41 27.66
N MET A 4 -4.76 19.59 28.02
CA MET A 4 -3.62 19.35 27.13
C MET A 4 -4.10 18.48 25.99
N GLU A 5 -4.05 19.02 24.78
CA GLU A 5 -4.39 18.31 23.55
C GLU A 5 -3.16 17.55 23.06
N PHE A 6 -3.28 16.23 22.88
CA PHE A 6 -2.22 15.37 22.36
C PHE A 6 -2.63 14.80 21.01
N LEU A 7 -1.74 14.90 20.02
CA LEU A 7 -1.90 14.21 18.74
C LEU A 7 -1.59 12.72 18.93
N ASN A 8 -2.62 11.88 18.91
CA ASN A 8 -2.48 10.42 18.98
C ASN A 8 -2.61 9.81 17.57
N VAL A 9 -1.53 9.22 17.08
CA VAL A 9 -1.47 8.62 15.75
C VAL A 9 -1.20 7.13 15.89
N ASN A 10 -2.07 6.33 15.28
CA ASN A 10 -1.88 4.90 15.10
C ASN A 10 -1.93 4.57 13.59
N PRO A 11 -1.57 3.34 13.17
CA PRO A 11 -1.53 3.01 11.75
C PRO A 11 -2.85 3.23 11.00
N LEU A 12 -4.00 2.95 11.65
CA LEU A 12 -5.32 3.14 11.05
C LEU A 12 -5.71 4.61 10.98
N SER A 13 -5.52 5.39 12.06
CA SER A 13 -5.84 6.82 12.07
C SER A 13 -4.96 7.60 11.08
N ASN A 14 -3.69 7.22 10.94
CA ASN A 14 -2.79 7.78 9.92
C ASN A 14 -3.27 7.47 8.49
N ALA A 15 -3.72 6.24 8.24
CA ALA A 15 -4.24 5.83 6.94
C ALA A 15 -5.53 6.59 6.58
N LEU A 16 -6.43 6.73 7.54
CA LEU A 16 -7.70 7.45 7.41
C LEU A 16 -7.47 8.95 7.15
N ASP A 17 -6.65 9.58 7.98
CA ASP A 17 -6.30 11.01 7.84
C ASP A 17 -5.69 11.31 6.46
N SER A 18 -4.82 10.42 5.96
CA SER A 18 -4.22 10.56 4.63
C SER A 18 -5.25 10.43 3.50
N LEU A 19 -6.21 9.51 3.63
CA LEU A 19 -7.28 9.30 2.66
C LEU A 19 -8.24 10.50 2.63
N GLU A 20 -8.64 11.01 3.80
CA GLU A 20 -9.47 12.21 3.94
C GLU A 20 -8.76 13.45 3.42
N THR A 21 -7.45 13.58 3.68
CA THR A 21 -6.61 14.65 3.13
C THR A 21 -6.67 14.62 1.60
N ALA A 22 -6.54 13.44 0.97
CA ALA A 22 -6.70 13.32 -0.48
C ALA A 22 -8.11 13.75 -0.95
N ALA A 23 -9.15 13.37 -0.21
CA ALA A 23 -10.55 13.71 -0.50
C ALA A 23 -10.84 15.22 -0.39
N GLN A 24 -10.20 15.90 0.55
CA GLN A 24 -10.29 17.36 0.67
C GLN A 24 -9.52 18.06 -0.45
N LEU A 25 -8.30 17.60 -0.74
CA LEU A 25 -7.43 18.23 -1.72
C LEU A 25 -7.96 18.14 -3.15
N ILE A 26 -8.69 17.07 -3.51
CA ILE A 26 -9.24 16.93 -4.87
C ILE A 26 -10.26 18.02 -5.21
N GLN A 27 -10.89 18.63 -4.20
CA GLN A 27 -11.87 19.71 -4.36
C GLN A 27 -11.24 21.07 -4.66
N ARG A 28 -9.92 21.21 -4.48
CA ARG A 28 -9.23 22.47 -4.77
C ARG A 28 -9.41 22.87 -6.25
N PRO A 29 -9.47 24.18 -6.56
CA PRO A 29 -9.64 24.63 -7.93
C PRO A 29 -8.34 24.61 -8.76
N ASP A 30 -7.17 24.62 -8.09
CA ASP A 30 -5.87 24.76 -8.72
C ASP A 30 -5.27 23.43 -9.22
N ALA A 31 -4.36 23.49 -10.21
CA ALA A 31 -3.70 22.29 -10.73
C ALA A 31 -2.65 21.70 -9.77
N PHE A 32 -2.07 22.51 -8.88
CA PHE A 32 -1.11 22.03 -7.89
C PHE A 32 -1.72 21.05 -6.89
N LYS A 33 -3.05 21.03 -6.75
CA LYS A 33 -3.75 20.02 -5.96
C LYS A 33 -3.34 18.60 -6.31
N TRP A 34 -3.07 18.31 -7.59
CA TRP A 34 -2.77 16.96 -8.06
C TRP A 34 -1.45 16.43 -7.51
N LYS A 35 -0.48 17.31 -7.25
CA LYS A 35 0.73 16.96 -6.50
C LYS A 35 0.37 16.42 -5.11
N TRP A 36 -0.45 17.17 -4.39
CA TRP A 36 -0.82 16.84 -3.02
C TRP A 36 -1.77 15.65 -2.93
N VAL A 37 -2.70 15.52 -3.88
CA VAL A 37 -3.55 14.32 -4.03
C VAL A 37 -2.68 13.09 -4.25
N ALA A 38 -1.70 13.13 -5.15
CA ALA A 38 -0.79 12.01 -5.39
C ALA A 38 -0.01 11.60 -4.13
N PHE A 39 0.44 12.57 -3.33
CA PHE A 39 1.15 12.28 -2.08
C PHE A 39 0.23 11.65 -1.03
N ALA A 40 -0.93 12.27 -0.80
CA ALA A 40 -1.89 11.85 0.20
C ALA A 40 -2.43 10.45 -0.11
N ILE A 41 -2.81 10.18 -1.37
CA ILE A 41 -3.37 8.87 -1.74
C ILE A 41 -2.33 7.75 -1.72
N HIS A 42 -1.08 8.05 -2.10
CA HIS A 42 0.04 7.09 -1.97
C HIS A 42 0.28 6.76 -0.49
N HIS A 43 0.32 7.78 0.37
CA HIS A 43 0.52 7.59 1.80
C HIS A 43 -0.63 6.84 2.46
N ALA A 44 -1.87 7.08 2.02
CA ALA A 44 -3.05 6.34 2.44
C ALA A 44 -2.93 4.85 2.09
N LEU A 45 -2.64 4.51 0.83
CA LEU A 45 -2.45 3.12 0.40
C LEU A 45 -1.33 2.44 1.19
N TYR A 46 -0.19 3.11 1.35
CA TYR A 46 0.92 2.57 2.13
C TYR A 46 0.50 2.28 3.58
N SER A 47 -0.17 3.24 4.23
CA SER A 47 -0.58 3.10 5.63
C SER A 47 -1.63 2.01 5.82
N PHE A 48 -2.61 1.90 4.91
CA PHE A 48 -3.57 0.79 4.93
C PHE A 48 -2.88 -0.56 4.71
N ALA A 49 -1.88 -0.64 3.80
CA ALA A 49 -1.12 -1.85 3.59
C ALA A 49 -0.33 -2.26 4.84
N ILE A 50 0.33 -1.31 5.52
CA ILE A 50 1.00 -1.57 6.80
C ILE A 50 0.01 -2.05 7.85
N ASN A 51 -1.15 -1.41 7.97
CA ASN A 51 -2.18 -1.82 8.94
C ASN A 51 -2.69 -3.24 8.68
N ALA A 52 -3.03 -3.56 7.43
CA ALA A 52 -3.49 -4.88 7.00
C ALA A 52 -2.46 -5.98 7.26
N LEU A 53 -1.19 -5.72 6.95
CA LEU A 53 -0.10 -6.69 7.14
C LEU A 53 0.30 -6.89 8.60
N THR A 54 0.12 -5.86 9.44
CA THR A 54 0.43 -5.95 10.87
C THR A 54 -0.43 -7.03 11.52
N GLY A 55 -1.76 -6.97 11.36
CA GLY A 55 -2.66 -8.01 11.89
C GLY A 55 -2.47 -8.33 13.39
N GLY A 56 -1.99 -7.36 14.18
CA GLY A 56 -1.63 -7.53 15.59
C GLY A 56 -0.14 -7.79 15.88
N ASP A 57 0.68 -8.08 14.87
CA ASP A 57 2.12 -8.30 15.00
C ASP A 57 2.93 -7.35 14.11
N PHE A 58 3.57 -6.36 14.74
CA PHE A 58 4.41 -5.39 14.05
C PHE A 58 5.66 -6.01 13.41
N VAL A 59 6.13 -7.17 13.85
CA VAL A 59 7.32 -7.83 13.26
C VAL A 59 7.07 -8.14 11.77
N ARG A 60 5.82 -8.38 11.37
CA ARG A 60 5.43 -8.67 9.98
C ARG A 60 5.66 -7.51 9.02
N VAL A 61 5.78 -6.29 9.52
CA VAL A 61 6.06 -5.08 8.73
C VAL A 61 7.45 -4.53 8.98
N LEU A 62 8.32 -5.28 9.66
CA LEU A 62 9.71 -4.93 9.88
C LEU A 62 10.66 -5.71 8.98
N SER A 63 11.73 -5.04 8.59
CA SER A 63 12.88 -5.56 7.88
C SER A 63 14.09 -5.58 8.82
N HIS A 64 14.71 -6.74 8.95
CA HIS A 64 15.95 -6.95 9.73
C HIS A 64 17.15 -7.27 8.83
N LYS A 65 16.96 -7.22 7.51
CA LYS A 65 18.04 -7.36 6.54
C LYS A 65 18.66 -5.98 6.29
N ARG A 66 19.98 -5.93 6.09
CA ARG A 66 20.67 -4.70 5.67
C ARG A 66 20.35 -4.32 4.22
N SER A 67 19.92 -5.29 3.39
CA SER A 67 19.50 -5.05 2.01
C SER A 67 17.99 -4.98 1.87
N SER A 68 17.53 -4.33 0.80
CA SER A 68 16.13 -4.22 0.39
C SER A 68 15.47 -5.54 -0.02
N ASP A 69 16.02 -6.71 0.35
CA ASP A 69 15.67 -8.05 -0.16
C ASP A 69 14.81 -8.88 0.80
N ASP A 70 13.91 -8.21 1.52
CA ASP A 70 13.06 -8.86 2.53
C ASP A 70 12.29 -10.06 1.98
N ASP A 71 11.76 -9.96 0.76
CA ASP A 71 10.87 -10.97 0.16
C ASP A 71 11.58 -11.89 -0.84
N LYS A 72 12.90 -11.79 -0.98
CA LYS A 72 13.68 -12.71 -1.80
C LYS A 72 14.16 -13.86 -0.92
N ASP A 73 14.03 -15.09 -1.43
CA ASP A 73 14.50 -16.31 -0.76
C ASP A 73 13.83 -16.53 0.61
N CYS A 74 12.56 -16.14 0.74
CA CYS A 74 11.72 -16.57 1.84
C CYS A 74 11.27 -18.00 1.55
N PHE A 75 11.25 -18.82 2.59
CA PHE A 75 10.79 -20.19 2.50
C PHE A 75 9.47 -20.33 3.22
N TRP A 76 8.57 -21.10 2.63
CA TRP A 76 7.26 -21.37 3.20
C TRP A 76 6.90 -22.84 2.99
N LYS A 77 6.21 -23.41 3.96
CA LYS A 77 5.76 -24.80 3.95
C LYS A 77 4.41 -24.87 4.64
N ARG A 78 3.43 -25.51 4.00
CA ARG A 78 2.10 -25.68 4.58
C ARG A 78 2.03 -26.99 5.35
N GLY A 79 1.83 -26.92 6.67
CA GLY A 79 1.60 -28.12 7.50
C GLY A 79 2.65 -29.21 7.28
N GLU A 80 2.19 -30.41 6.93
CA GLU A 80 3.00 -31.62 6.72
C GLU A 80 3.40 -31.84 5.24
N GLU A 81 3.28 -30.84 4.36
CA GLU A 81 3.70 -30.98 2.96
C GLU A 81 5.16 -31.49 2.86
N VAL A 82 5.50 -32.22 1.80
CA VAL A 82 6.86 -32.76 1.66
C VAL A 82 7.83 -31.69 1.18
N LYS A 83 7.35 -30.75 0.36
CA LYS A 83 8.18 -29.76 -0.34
C LYS A 83 8.11 -28.38 0.29
N TRP A 84 9.18 -27.62 0.09
CA TRP A 84 9.25 -26.21 0.44
C TRP A 84 8.86 -25.34 -0.75
N TRP A 85 8.41 -24.13 -0.48
CA TRP A 85 8.20 -23.09 -1.46
C TRP A 85 9.19 -21.97 -1.22
N ARG A 86 9.90 -21.53 -2.26
CA ARG A 86 10.86 -20.42 -2.20
C ARG A 86 10.32 -19.22 -2.95
N SER A 87 10.36 -18.05 -2.31
CA SER A 87 9.91 -16.80 -2.92
C SER A 87 10.96 -16.22 -3.86
N ARG A 88 10.49 -15.69 -4.98
CA ARG A 88 11.23 -14.88 -5.94
C ARG A 88 10.47 -13.58 -6.19
N ARG A 89 11.23 -12.50 -6.42
CA ARG A 89 10.65 -11.25 -6.91
C ARG A 89 10.54 -11.30 -8.43
N GLN A 90 9.33 -11.13 -8.94
CA GLN A 90 9.09 -10.88 -10.35
C GLN A 90 9.00 -9.37 -10.56
N PRO A 91 10.04 -8.71 -11.12
CA PRO A 91 10.04 -7.27 -11.30
C PRO A 91 8.93 -6.86 -12.26
N PHE A 92 8.26 -5.75 -11.95
CA PHE A 92 7.32 -5.15 -12.87
C PHE A 92 8.09 -4.27 -13.87
N PRO A 93 7.95 -4.48 -15.20
CA PRO A 93 8.74 -3.76 -16.18
C PRO A 93 8.61 -2.23 -16.04
N LYS A 94 9.69 -1.50 -16.37
CA LYS A 94 9.77 -0.02 -16.42
C LYS A 94 9.72 0.73 -15.09
N PHE A 95 9.36 0.10 -13.97
CA PHE A 95 9.28 0.77 -12.66
C PHE A 95 10.27 0.18 -11.67
N ARG A 96 11.27 0.97 -11.29
CA ARG A 96 12.33 0.53 -10.37
C ARG A 96 11.74 0.22 -8.99
N GLY A 97 12.02 -0.99 -8.49
CA GLY A 97 11.62 -1.43 -7.16
C GLY A 97 10.20 -2.02 -7.09
N ALA A 98 9.39 -1.90 -8.15
CA ALA A 98 8.07 -2.52 -8.21
C ALA A 98 8.20 -4.00 -8.58
N TYR A 99 7.53 -4.90 -7.84
CA TYR A 99 7.55 -6.34 -8.10
C TYR A 99 6.30 -7.02 -7.57
N ARG A 100 6.07 -8.25 -8.05
CA ARG A 100 5.17 -9.23 -7.44
C ARG A 100 6.00 -10.35 -6.80
N ILE A 101 5.45 -10.98 -5.77
CA ILE A 101 6.07 -12.17 -5.17
C ILE A 101 5.54 -13.39 -5.93
N VAL A 102 6.47 -14.25 -6.35
CA VAL A 102 6.17 -15.52 -7.00
C VAL A 102 6.81 -16.61 -6.17
N TRP A 103 6.16 -17.76 -6.08
CA TRP A 103 6.64 -18.86 -5.27
C TRP A 103 6.87 -20.08 -6.14
N GLU A 104 8.06 -20.65 -6.01
CA GLU A 104 8.49 -21.82 -6.77
C GLU A 104 8.69 -22.98 -5.80
N GLU A 105 8.20 -24.17 -6.16
CA GLU A 105 8.48 -25.38 -5.39
C GLU A 105 9.98 -25.65 -5.38
N THR A 106 10.50 -26.02 -4.22
CA THR A 106 11.90 -26.39 -4.04
C THR A 106 12.03 -27.57 -3.07
N ASN A 107 13.07 -28.36 -3.30
CA ASN A 107 13.51 -29.39 -2.36
C ASN A 107 14.55 -28.85 -1.37
N GLU A 108 14.98 -27.58 -1.54
CA GLU A 108 15.89 -26.92 -0.63
C GLU A 108 15.18 -26.57 0.68
N GLU A 109 15.79 -26.96 1.79
CA GLU A 109 15.35 -26.52 3.10
C GLU A 109 15.75 -25.06 3.34
N PRO A 110 14.98 -24.31 4.14
CA PRO A 110 15.37 -22.97 4.55
C PRO A 110 16.77 -23.01 5.20
N PRO A 111 17.63 -22.03 4.91
CA PRO A 111 18.86 -21.87 5.67
C PRO A 111 18.50 -21.75 7.16
N VAL A 112 19.24 -22.46 8.01
CA VAL A 112 19.01 -22.47 9.47
C VAL A 112 18.82 -21.03 9.96
N SER A 113 17.63 -20.74 10.47
CA SER A 113 17.26 -19.41 10.95
C SER A 113 18.26 -18.88 11.98
N ARG A 114 18.38 -17.56 12.07
CA ARG A 114 19.16 -16.82 13.08
C ARG A 114 19.02 -17.45 14.47
N PRO A 115 20.06 -17.39 15.33
CA PRO A 115 20.05 -18.04 16.63
C PRO A 115 18.77 -17.74 17.40
N SER A 116 18.16 -18.80 17.95
CA SER A 116 16.89 -18.86 18.71
C SER A 116 16.81 -17.94 19.94
N ASN A 117 17.79 -17.07 20.13
CA ASN A 117 18.00 -16.29 21.35
C ASN A 117 17.61 -14.82 21.17
N GLU A 118 17.23 -14.37 19.97
CA GLU A 118 16.69 -13.02 19.75
C GLU A 118 15.27 -12.94 20.32
N SER A 119 15.10 -12.17 21.40
CA SER A 119 13.77 -11.92 21.99
C SER A 119 12.89 -11.13 21.02
N SER A 120 11.57 -11.29 21.08
CA SER A 120 10.62 -10.49 20.29
C SER A 120 10.82 -8.99 20.46
N LEU A 121 11.29 -8.56 21.64
CA LEU A 121 11.65 -7.17 21.92
C LEU A 121 12.87 -6.70 21.11
N SER A 122 13.87 -7.57 20.91
CA SER A 122 15.05 -7.27 20.07
C SER A 122 14.69 -7.14 18.58
N LEU A 123 13.70 -7.91 18.11
CA LEU A 123 13.18 -7.81 16.75
C LEU A 123 12.41 -6.50 16.55
N LEU A 124 11.61 -6.09 17.52
CA LEU A 124 10.87 -4.82 17.45
C LEU A 124 11.81 -3.59 17.50
N THR A 125 12.88 -3.66 18.28
CA THR A 125 13.80 -2.52 18.49
C THR A 125 14.80 -2.32 17.35
N ASN A 126 15.20 -3.39 16.65
CA ASN A 126 16.21 -3.32 15.59
C ASN A 126 15.66 -3.37 14.16
N GLY A 127 14.36 -3.64 13.99
CA GLY A 127 13.72 -3.69 12.69
C GLY A 127 13.44 -2.31 12.08
N LYS A 128 13.60 -2.18 10.76
CA LYS A 128 13.17 -1.00 10.00
C LYS A 128 11.82 -1.25 9.35
N LEU A 129 10.93 -0.27 9.33
CA LEU A 129 9.65 -0.40 8.62
C LEU A 129 9.89 -0.72 7.13
N ILE A 130 9.17 -1.70 6.60
CA ILE A 130 9.27 -2.09 5.19
C ILE A 130 8.86 -0.93 4.27
N GLY A 131 9.52 -0.81 3.13
CA GLY A 131 9.18 0.21 2.14
C GLY A 131 7.85 -0.05 1.44
N PHE A 132 7.35 0.98 0.72
CA PHE A 132 6.09 0.91 -0.02
C PHE A 132 5.99 -0.31 -0.94
N TRP A 133 7.02 -0.58 -1.74
CA TRP A 133 6.97 -1.69 -2.70
C TRP A 133 6.89 -3.06 -2.04
N THR A 134 7.58 -3.23 -0.91
CA THR A 134 7.48 -4.44 -0.09
C THR A 134 6.07 -4.59 0.47
N ALA A 135 5.52 -3.53 1.08
CA ALA A 135 4.15 -3.55 1.61
C ALA A 135 3.12 -3.83 0.51
N PHE A 136 3.27 -3.18 -0.65
CA PHE A 136 2.39 -3.36 -1.80
C PHE A 136 2.48 -4.78 -2.36
N ALA A 137 3.69 -5.34 -2.51
CA ALA A 137 3.85 -6.71 -2.99
C ALA A 137 3.25 -7.75 -2.02
N ARG A 138 3.37 -7.51 -0.71
CA ARG A 138 2.84 -8.39 0.34
C ARG A 138 1.31 -8.38 0.41
N ILE A 139 0.64 -7.25 0.22
CA ILE A 139 -0.85 -7.23 0.22
C ILE A 139 -1.47 -7.95 -0.98
N LEU A 140 -0.69 -8.18 -2.04
CA LEU A 140 -1.09 -8.95 -3.23
C LEU A 140 -0.80 -10.44 -3.08
N ASP A 141 -0.04 -10.83 -2.06
CA ASP A 141 0.43 -12.19 -1.87
C ASP A 141 -0.41 -12.93 -0.84
N GLU A 142 -0.92 -14.10 -1.23
CA GLU A 142 -1.78 -14.92 -0.37
C GLU A 142 -1.07 -15.39 0.89
N ARG A 143 0.22 -15.73 0.82
CA ARG A 143 0.97 -16.26 1.97
C ARG A 143 1.28 -15.16 2.98
N TRP A 144 1.47 -13.93 2.53
CA TRP A 144 1.60 -12.77 3.41
C TRP A 144 0.28 -12.29 3.99
N MET A 145 -0.82 -12.37 3.24
CA MET A 145 -2.14 -11.94 3.70
C MET A 145 -2.93 -13.03 4.46
N GLY A 146 -2.53 -14.30 4.34
CA GLY A 146 -3.25 -15.50 4.81
C GLY A 146 -3.23 -15.75 6.32
N GLY A 147 -3.42 -14.71 7.14
CA GLY A 147 -3.51 -14.84 8.60
C GLY A 147 -4.83 -15.42 9.10
N SER A 148 -5.86 -15.49 8.26
CA SER A 148 -7.20 -15.98 8.59
C SER A 148 -7.83 -16.77 7.45
N VAL A 149 -8.76 -17.68 7.77
CA VAL A 149 -9.50 -18.48 6.78
C VAL A 149 -10.32 -17.59 5.84
N ILE A 150 -10.76 -16.43 6.32
CA ILE A 150 -11.57 -15.47 5.55
C ILE A 150 -10.75 -14.40 4.83
N SER A 151 -9.45 -14.27 5.16
CA SER A 151 -8.62 -13.23 4.55
C SER A 151 -8.18 -13.64 3.16
N ARG A 152 -8.18 -12.69 2.22
CA ARG A 152 -7.67 -12.90 0.87
C ARG A 152 -6.70 -11.78 0.47
N PRO A 153 -5.78 -12.02 -0.49
CA PRO A 153 -5.00 -10.95 -1.07
C PRO A 153 -5.86 -9.96 -1.85
N VAL A 154 -5.35 -8.76 -2.02
CA VAL A 154 -5.97 -7.73 -2.88
C VAL A 154 -5.80 -8.13 -4.34
N SER A 155 -6.86 -8.02 -5.12
CA SER A 155 -6.79 -8.26 -6.57
C SER A 155 -6.40 -6.95 -7.27
N VAL A 156 -5.37 -7.00 -8.12
CA VAL A 156 -4.88 -5.84 -8.89
C VAL A 156 -4.51 -6.28 -10.30
N SER A 157 -5.20 -5.71 -11.28
CA SER A 157 -4.90 -5.88 -12.70
C SER A 157 -3.58 -5.22 -13.09
N ASP A 158 -2.98 -5.63 -14.20
CA ASP A 158 -1.70 -5.06 -14.64
C ASP A 158 -1.80 -3.59 -15.07
N ASN A 159 -2.98 -3.14 -15.50
CA ASN A 159 -3.22 -1.72 -15.79
C ASN A 159 -3.23 -0.90 -14.50
N GLU A 160 -3.98 -1.33 -13.48
CA GLU A 160 -3.99 -0.65 -12.18
C GLU A 160 -2.60 -0.65 -11.54
N PHE A 161 -1.88 -1.78 -11.61
CA PHE A 161 -0.51 -1.87 -11.11
C PHE A 161 0.38 -0.85 -11.81
N ARG A 162 0.27 -0.73 -13.14
CA ARG A 162 1.01 0.26 -13.93
C ARG A 162 0.68 1.70 -13.51
N ASP A 163 -0.59 2.00 -13.29
CA ASP A 163 -1.05 3.35 -12.95
C ASP A 163 -0.60 3.75 -11.53
N ILE A 164 -0.70 2.83 -10.57
CA ILE A 164 -0.18 3.01 -9.19
C ILE A 164 1.33 3.15 -9.20
N ALA A 165 2.02 2.35 -10.03
CA ALA A 165 3.46 2.42 -10.15
C ALA A 165 3.94 3.73 -10.77
N TRP A 166 3.23 4.22 -11.78
CA TRP A 166 3.46 5.52 -12.35
C TRP A 166 3.21 6.64 -11.33
N LEU A 167 2.10 6.60 -10.60
CA LEU A 167 1.77 7.59 -9.57
C LEU A 167 2.87 7.65 -8.49
N THR A 168 3.32 6.50 -8.03
CA THR A 168 4.35 6.40 -6.99
C THR A 168 5.73 6.83 -7.50
N ALA A 169 6.15 6.31 -8.66
CA ALA A 169 7.50 6.54 -9.16
C ALA A 169 7.68 7.93 -9.77
N LYS A 170 6.66 8.45 -10.46
CA LYS A 170 6.70 9.76 -11.12
C LYS A 170 6.09 10.82 -10.23
N ALA A 171 4.78 10.75 -9.95
CA ALA A 171 4.13 11.84 -9.24
C ALA A 171 4.67 12.00 -7.81
N ARG A 172 4.80 10.93 -7.03
CA ARG A 172 5.30 11.03 -5.64
C ARG A 172 6.79 11.31 -5.58
N ASN A 173 7.64 10.42 -6.10
CA ASN A 173 9.09 10.51 -5.86
C ASN A 173 9.73 11.75 -6.48
N ASP A 174 9.41 12.09 -7.74
CA ASP A 174 10.05 13.22 -8.42
C ASP A 174 9.54 14.59 -7.90
N LEU A 175 8.27 14.69 -7.47
CA LEU A 175 7.74 15.94 -6.89
C LEU A 175 8.10 16.11 -5.42
N GLN A 176 8.26 15.02 -4.66
CA GLN A 176 8.59 15.08 -3.25
C GLN A 176 10.07 15.40 -3.06
N HIS A 177 10.95 14.71 -3.79
CA HIS A 177 12.37 15.00 -3.84
C HIS A 177 12.65 15.93 -5.01
N PHE A 178 12.01 17.11 -5.02
CA PHE A 178 12.07 18.04 -6.14
C PHE A 178 13.53 18.30 -6.55
N VAL A 179 13.92 17.69 -7.67
CA VAL A 179 15.17 17.99 -8.35
C VAL A 179 14.89 19.19 -9.25
N PRO A 180 15.63 20.31 -9.17
CA PRO A 180 15.36 21.50 -9.96
C PRO A 180 15.30 21.20 -11.47
N LYS A 181 14.07 21.09 -12.00
CA LYS A 181 13.76 20.85 -13.41
C LYS A 181 12.37 21.39 -13.71
N HIS A 182 12.14 21.86 -14.95
CA HIS A 182 10.78 22.17 -15.38
C HIS A 182 10.02 20.86 -15.59
N TRP A 183 8.89 20.69 -14.91
CA TRP A 183 8.16 19.43 -14.90
C TRP A 183 6.74 19.63 -15.40
N GLY A 184 6.46 19.11 -16.60
CA GLY A 184 5.11 18.95 -17.12
C GLY A 184 4.67 17.51 -16.92
N ILE A 185 3.62 17.31 -16.12
CA ILE A 185 2.97 16.00 -15.95
C ILE A 185 1.55 16.13 -16.47
N GLU A 186 1.11 15.13 -17.22
CA GLU A 186 -0.28 15.01 -17.59
C GLU A 186 -1.16 14.70 -16.37
N ILE A 187 -2.17 15.54 -16.14
CA ILE A 187 -3.14 15.36 -15.04
C ILE A 187 -3.90 14.04 -15.18
N ALA A 188 -4.20 13.61 -16.42
CA ALA A 188 -4.90 12.36 -16.69
C ALA A 188 -4.18 11.14 -16.07
N GLY A 189 -2.84 11.11 -16.11
CA GLY A 189 -2.06 10.05 -15.45
C GLY A 189 -2.22 10.05 -13.93
N ILE A 190 -2.31 11.25 -13.31
CA ILE A 190 -2.54 11.36 -11.86
C ILE A 190 -3.97 10.92 -11.51
N VAL A 191 -4.96 11.29 -12.32
CA VAL A 191 -6.36 10.86 -12.17
C VAL A 191 -6.46 9.33 -12.25
N ALA A 192 -5.86 8.71 -13.27
CA ALA A 192 -5.86 7.25 -13.44
C ALA A 192 -5.17 6.54 -12.26
N GLY A 193 -3.96 6.99 -11.89
CA GLY A 193 -3.24 6.46 -10.73
C GLY A 193 -4.01 6.60 -9.42
N THR A 194 -4.65 7.74 -9.20
CA THR A 194 -5.49 7.99 -8.01
C THR A 194 -6.71 7.07 -8.01
N SER A 195 -7.38 6.91 -9.16
CA SER A 195 -8.54 6.02 -9.30
C SER A 195 -8.19 4.56 -8.99
N ALA A 196 -7.11 4.05 -9.59
CA ALA A 196 -6.60 2.70 -9.30
C ALA A 196 -6.24 2.54 -7.82
N THR A 197 -5.58 3.54 -7.22
CA THR A 197 -5.21 3.52 -5.80
C THR A 197 -6.44 3.49 -4.89
N VAL A 198 -7.47 4.30 -5.18
CA VAL A 198 -8.73 4.33 -4.42
C VAL A 198 -9.42 2.96 -4.47
N ARG A 199 -9.46 2.32 -5.65
CA ARG A 199 -10.07 0.99 -5.78
C ARG A 199 -9.28 -0.08 -5.03
N VAL A 200 -7.95 -0.02 -5.04
CA VAL A 200 -7.09 -0.90 -4.22
C VAL A 200 -7.36 -0.71 -2.74
N ILE A 201 -7.45 0.54 -2.27
CA ILE A 201 -7.75 0.85 -0.87
C ILE A 201 -9.12 0.29 -0.48
N GLU A 202 -10.13 0.49 -1.32
CA GLU A 202 -11.48 -0.04 -1.06
C GLU A 202 -11.49 -1.57 -0.96
N ASP A 203 -10.82 -2.26 -1.90
CA ASP A 203 -10.72 -3.72 -1.88
C ASP A 203 -9.93 -4.22 -0.66
N LEU A 204 -8.83 -3.55 -0.32
CA LEU A 204 -8.02 -3.86 0.86
C LEU A 204 -8.84 -3.72 2.14
N VAL A 205 -9.54 -2.60 2.29
CA VAL A 205 -10.27 -2.28 3.51
C VAL A 205 -11.54 -3.11 3.67
N PHE A 206 -12.34 -3.28 2.62
CA PHE A 206 -13.66 -3.91 2.72
C PHE A 206 -13.70 -5.34 2.17
N GLY A 207 -12.80 -5.69 1.26
CA GLY A 207 -12.81 -6.98 0.56
C GLY A 207 -11.88 -8.05 1.15
N THR A 208 -10.78 -7.66 1.80
CA THR A 208 -9.80 -8.63 2.34
C THR A 208 -10.04 -9.06 3.79
N HIS A 209 -10.88 -8.33 4.53
CA HIS A 209 -11.12 -8.55 5.97
C HIS A 209 -9.87 -8.54 6.86
N THR A 210 -8.80 -7.86 6.44
CA THR A 210 -7.54 -7.76 7.22
C THR A 210 -7.41 -6.46 8.01
N VAL A 211 -8.14 -5.42 7.62
CA VAL A 211 -8.18 -4.12 8.32
C VAL A 211 -9.26 -4.17 9.39
N TRP A 212 -8.85 -3.97 10.65
CA TRP A 212 -9.73 -3.98 11.81
C TRP A 212 -10.08 -2.56 12.22
N PHE A 213 -11.38 -2.25 12.23
CA PHE A 213 -11.90 -0.98 12.73
C PHE A 213 -12.25 -1.11 14.21
N HIS A 214 -11.89 -0.09 15.00
CA HIS A 214 -12.23 -0.07 16.43
C HIS A 214 -13.67 0.40 16.68
N ASP A 215 -14.19 1.24 15.77
CA ASP A 215 -15.53 1.81 15.85
C ASP A 215 -16.19 1.86 14.46
N ALA A 216 -17.52 2.04 14.45
CA ALA A 216 -18.29 2.15 13.21
C ALA A 216 -18.04 3.48 12.48
N GLU A 217 -17.59 4.52 13.20
CA GLU A 217 -17.35 5.85 12.66
C GLU A 217 -16.15 5.86 11.70
N GLN A 218 -15.04 5.24 12.06
CA GLN A 218 -13.84 5.07 11.23
C GLN A 218 -14.18 4.40 9.91
N LYS A 219 -15.03 3.37 9.96
CA LYS A 219 -15.48 2.66 8.77
C LYS A 219 -16.28 3.58 7.85
N GLU A 220 -17.17 4.39 8.42
CA GLU A 220 -17.99 5.33 7.68
C GLU A 220 -17.16 6.50 7.10
N ARG A 221 -16.17 6.99 7.85
CA ARG A 221 -15.20 7.98 7.39
C ARG A 221 -14.44 7.51 6.16
N VAL A 222 -13.98 6.26 6.14
CA VAL A 222 -13.34 5.67 4.94
C VAL A 222 -14.31 5.65 3.75
N ARG A 223 -15.56 5.21 3.95
CA ARG A 223 -16.58 5.20 2.89
C ARG A 223 -16.81 6.60 2.32
N ASN A 224 -17.00 7.57 3.20
CA ASN A 224 -17.24 8.96 2.80
C ASN A 224 -16.05 9.56 2.04
N ALA A 225 -14.82 9.31 2.48
CA ALA A 225 -13.63 9.76 1.78
C ALA A 225 -13.52 9.13 0.37
N ILE A 226 -13.80 7.83 0.23
CA ILE A 226 -13.82 7.14 -1.08
C ILE A 226 -14.89 7.73 -2.00
N VAL A 227 -16.10 7.99 -1.49
CA VAL A 227 -17.19 8.61 -2.26
C VAL A 227 -16.79 10.00 -2.75
N GLN A 228 -16.23 10.83 -1.88
CA GLN A 228 -15.76 12.18 -2.22
C GLN A 228 -14.64 12.15 -3.27
N LEU A 229 -13.67 11.23 -3.13
CA LEU A 229 -12.61 11.05 -4.11
C LEU A 229 -13.17 10.65 -5.47
N ARG A 230 -14.08 9.68 -5.52
CA ARG A 230 -14.72 9.23 -6.77
C ARG A 230 -15.49 10.36 -7.46
N ALA A 231 -16.27 11.14 -6.69
CA ALA A 231 -16.98 12.29 -7.22
C ALA A 231 -16.00 13.33 -7.80
N GLY A 232 -14.93 13.66 -7.05
CA GLY A 232 -13.89 14.57 -7.50
C GLY A 232 -13.18 14.10 -8.76
N LEU A 233 -12.86 12.80 -8.87
CA LEU A 233 -12.23 12.22 -10.06
C LEU A 233 -13.17 12.28 -11.28
N LYS A 234 -14.46 11.92 -11.10
CA LYS A 234 -15.47 11.96 -12.17
C LYS A 234 -15.61 13.38 -12.75
N SER A 235 -15.74 14.39 -11.89
CA SER A 235 -15.84 15.78 -12.34
C SER A 235 -14.59 16.27 -13.10
N GLN A 236 -13.42 15.69 -12.84
CA GLN A 236 -12.18 16.04 -13.53
C GLN A 236 -12.09 15.38 -14.91
N THR A 237 -12.55 14.13 -15.02
CA THR A 237 -12.69 13.43 -16.31
C THR A 237 -13.65 14.16 -17.24
N GLU A 238 -14.81 14.58 -16.72
CA GLU A 238 -15.82 15.36 -17.45
C GLU A 238 -15.27 16.71 -17.96
N ARG A 239 -14.52 17.43 -17.12
CA ARG A 239 -13.87 18.70 -17.51
C ARG A 239 -12.78 18.55 -18.56
N SER A 240 -12.10 17.41 -18.57
CA SER A 240 -10.98 17.15 -19.47
C SER A 240 -11.40 16.61 -20.83
N GLY A 241 -12.71 16.35 -21.06
CA GLY A 241 -13.22 15.77 -22.30
C GLY A 241 -12.75 14.34 -22.56
N ILE A 242 -12.25 13.65 -21.53
CA ILE A 242 -11.77 12.26 -21.63
C ILE A 242 -12.99 11.35 -21.56
N ALA A 243 -13.25 10.58 -22.61
CA ALA A 243 -14.37 9.63 -22.63
C ALA A 243 -14.24 8.63 -21.45
N PRO A 244 -15.34 8.33 -20.74
CA PRO A 244 -15.31 7.44 -19.59
C PRO A 244 -15.05 5.99 -20.06
N GLN A 245 -13.79 5.56 -20.06
CA GLN A 245 -13.50 4.13 -20.11
C GLN A 245 -13.47 3.59 -18.68
N ALA A 246 -14.52 2.84 -18.36
CA ALA A 246 -14.68 1.95 -17.20
C ALA A 246 -14.49 2.59 -15.80
N LEU A 247 -15.52 3.33 -15.35
CA LEU A 247 -15.86 3.44 -13.93
C LEU A 247 -17.14 2.64 -13.69
N THR A 248 -17.01 1.32 -13.56
CA THR A 248 -18.05 0.39 -13.09
C THR A 248 -17.44 -0.55 -12.08
#